data_AF-A0A8T4SHH2-F1
#
_entry.id   AF-A0A8T4SHH2-F1
#
_cell.length_a   1.000
_cell.length_b   1.000
_cell.length_c   1.000
_cell.angle_alpha   90.00
_cell.angle_beta   90.00
_cell.angle_gamma   90.00
#
_symmetry.space_group_name_H-M   'P 1'
#
loop_
_entity.id
_entity.type
_entity.pdbx_description
1 polymer ?
#
loop_
_entity_poly.entity_id
_entity_poly.type
_entity_poly.pdbx_seq_one_letter_code
_entity_poly.pdbx_strand_id
1 'polypeptide(L)'
;MERTHFEQAKIWLESAKEIILKENREKYSVGIAMLIHSIIKANDALTMKFLNTTAKRHDDARILFQELIKRKFIKAEYSSYKDIIQEAINNKAKAEYRAGYFSKNDFDDFLRKTEKFIKMSKEVLIYE
;
A
#
# COMPACT_ATOMS: atom_id res chain seq x y z
N MET A 1 -11.17 -20.30 -5.25
CA MET A 1 -10.14 -19.98 -4.23
C MET A 1 -10.06 -18.47 -4.15
N GLU A 2 -10.28 -17.89 -2.98
CA GLU A 2 -10.18 -16.44 -2.78
C GLU A 2 -8.71 -16.02 -2.85
N ARG A 3 -8.40 -14.93 -3.56
CA ARG A 3 -7.02 -14.43 -3.70
C ARG A 3 -6.53 -13.90 -2.37
N THR A 4 -5.29 -14.24 -2.00
CA THR A 4 -4.65 -13.70 -0.78
C THR A 4 -4.55 -12.18 -0.85
N HIS A 5 -4.49 -11.51 0.30
CA HIS A 5 -4.31 -10.06 0.35
C HIS A 5 -3.04 -9.60 -0.41
N PHE A 6 -1.96 -10.38 -0.36
CA PHE A 6 -0.73 -10.03 -1.06
C PHE A 6 -0.85 -10.17 -2.59
N GLU A 7 -1.62 -11.14 -3.09
CA GLU A 7 -1.92 -11.23 -4.52
C GLU A 7 -2.77 -10.05 -4.99
N GLN A 8 -3.78 -9.65 -4.20
CA GLN A 8 -4.56 -8.44 -4.48
C GLN A 8 -3.66 -7.20 -4.52
N ALA A 9 -2.70 -7.08 -3.60
CA ALA A 9 -1.75 -5.98 -3.57
C ALA A 9 -0.92 -5.87 -4.87
N LYS A 10 -0.43 -7.00 -5.38
CA LYS A 10 0.32 -7.04 -6.65
C LYS A 10 -0.56 -6.63 -7.83
N ILE A 11 -1.81 -7.10 -7.88
CA ILE A 11 -2.74 -6.74 -8.95
C ILE A 11 -2.98 -5.23 -8.96
N TRP A 12 -3.21 -4.63 -7.80
CA TRP A 12 -3.38 -3.18 -7.69
C TRP A 12 -2.17 -2.39 -8.17
N LEU A 13 -0.94 -2.83 -7.83
CA LEU A 13 0.29 -2.21 -8.31
C LEU A 13 0.40 -2.27 -9.83
N GLU A 14 0.17 -3.45 -10.44
CA GLU A 14 0.29 -3.61 -11.88
C GLU A 14 -0.82 -2.84 -12.64
N SER A 15 -2.06 -2.85 -12.14
CA SER A 15 -3.13 -2.03 -12.69
C SER A 15 -2.82 -0.52 -12.62
N ALA A 16 -2.12 -0.06 -11.57
CA ALA A 16 -1.66 1.33 -11.49
C ALA A 16 -0.62 1.68 -12.55
N LYS A 17 0.25 0.74 -12.91
CA LYS A 17 1.24 0.91 -14.00
C LYS A 17 0.57 0.92 -15.38
N GLU A 18 -0.51 0.16 -15.55
CA GLU A 18 -1.26 0.14 -16.80
C GLU A 18 -2.11 1.41 -17.00
N ILE A 19 -2.76 1.92 -15.94
CA ILE A 19 -3.69 3.04 -16.08
C ILE A 19 -3.01 4.33 -16.55
N ILE A 20 -1.74 4.55 -16.18
CA ILE A 20 -0.98 5.75 -16.57
C ILE A 20 -0.61 5.78 -18.05
N LEU A 21 -0.69 4.64 -18.74
CA LEU A 21 -0.50 4.54 -20.19
C LEU A 21 -1.73 5.00 -20.98
N LYS A 22 -2.90 5.12 -20.33
CA LYS A 22 -4.12 5.58 -21.00
C LYS A 22 -4.10 7.09 -21.20
N GLU A 23 -4.71 7.56 -22.28
CA GLU A 23 -4.94 8.98 -22.54
C GLU A 23 -6.17 9.48 -21.75
N ASN A 24 -6.03 9.56 -20.43
CA ASN A 24 -7.07 10.06 -19.54
C ASN A 24 -6.50 11.15 -18.61
N ARG A 25 -7.19 12.28 -18.48
CA ARG A 25 -6.81 13.40 -17.60
C ARG A 25 -6.68 12.99 -16.13
N GLU A 26 -7.44 12.01 -15.69
CA GLU A 26 -7.52 11.57 -14.29
C GLU A 26 -6.62 10.36 -13.97
N LYS A 27 -5.81 9.91 -14.94
CA LYS A 27 -5.02 8.68 -14.83
C LYS A 27 -4.09 8.66 -13.62
N TYR A 28 -3.57 9.81 -13.20
CA TYR A 28 -2.70 9.91 -12.02
C TYR A 28 -3.49 9.75 -10.72
N SER A 29 -4.66 10.39 -10.59
CA SER A 29 -5.52 10.22 -9.41
C SER A 29 -5.99 8.77 -9.28
N VAL A 30 -6.42 8.15 -10.40
CA VAL A 30 -6.83 6.74 -10.42
C VAL A 30 -5.64 5.82 -10.12
N GLY A 31 -4.48 6.08 -10.73
CA GLY A 31 -3.25 5.33 -10.48
C GLY A 31 -2.81 5.40 -9.02
N ILE A 32 -2.84 6.58 -8.40
CA ILE A 32 -2.51 6.75 -6.97
C ILE A 32 -3.53 6.01 -6.09
N ALA A 33 -4.83 6.07 -6.39
CA ALA A 33 -5.83 5.30 -5.65
C ALA A 33 -5.52 3.79 -5.70
N MET A 34 -5.13 3.27 -6.87
CA MET A 34 -4.69 1.88 -7.02
C MET A 34 -3.41 1.58 -6.22
N LEU A 35 -2.42 2.47 -6.24
CA LEU A 35 -1.19 2.32 -5.44
C LEU A 35 -1.47 2.34 -3.93
N ILE A 36 -2.42 3.15 -3.47
CA ILE A 36 -2.88 3.18 -2.07
C ILE A 36 -3.54 1.85 -1.69
N HIS A 37 -4.42 1.31 -2.54
CA HIS A 37 -4.98 -0.02 -2.31
C HIS A 37 -3.92 -1.13 -2.29
N SER A 38 -2.88 -1.02 -3.12
CA SER A 38 -1.75 -1.94 -3.10
C SER A 38 -1.04 -1.92 -1.74
N ILE A 39 -0.71 -0.74 -1.21
CA ILE A 39 -0.09 -0.58 0.12
C ILE A 39 -0.98 -1.17 1.22
N ILE A 40 -2.27 -0.85 1.23
CA ILE A 40 -3.22 -1.34 2.24
C ILE A 40 -3.29 -2.87 2.19
N LYS A 41 -3.45 -3.46 1.00
CA LYS A 41 -3.54 -4.92 0.86
C LYS A 41 -2.24 -5.64 1.20
N ALA A 42 -1.09 -5.03 0.94
CA ALA A 42 0.19 -5.58 1.38
C ALA A 42 0.31 -5.56 2.91
N ASN A 43 -0.15 -4.48 3.57
CA ASN A 43 -0.20 -4.40 5.02
C ASN A 43 -1.21 -5.40 5.62
N ASP A 44 -2.38 -5.55 5.01
CA ASP A 44 -3.39 -6.55 5.40
C ASP A 44 -2.79 -7.97 5.33
N ALA A 45 -1.98 -8.28 4.31
CA ALA A 45 -1.33 -9.58 4.20
C ALA A 45 -0.36 -9.85 5.35
N LEU A 46 0.47 -8.86 5.70
CA LEU A 46 1.42 -8.96 6.81
C LEU A 46 0.68 -9.11 8.14
N THR A 47 -0.27 -8.22 8.42
CA THR A 47 -1.02 -8.21 9.69
C THR A 47 -1.89 -9.45 9.84
N MET A 48 -2.50 -9.96 8.76
CA MET A 48 -3.21 -11.23 8.79
C MET A 48 -2.26 -12.41 9.08
N LYS A 49 -1.09 -12.50 8.44
CA LYS A 49 -0.12 -13.59 8.68
C LYS A 49 0.35 -13.62 10.13
N PHE A 50 0.76 -12.47 10.68
CA PHE A 50 1.49 -12.44 11.97
C PHE A 50 0.66 -12.02 13.18
N LEU A 51 -0.44 -11.30 12.98
CA LEU A 51 -1.32 -10.81 14.05
C LEU A 51 -2.74 -11.42 13.98
N ASN A 52 -3.03 -12.21 12.95
CA ASN A 52 -4.35 -12.80 12.68
C ASN A 52 -5.49 -11.76 12.69
N THR A 53 -5.20 -10.56 12.18
CA THR A 53 -6.16 -9.46 12.09
C THR A 53 -5.79 -8.49 11.00
N THR A 54 -6.76 -7.72 10.50
CA THR A 54 -6.55 -6.61 9.56
C THR A 54 -7.14 -5.33 10.14
N ALA A 55 -6.74 -4.20 9.56
CA ALA A 55 -7.22 -2.90 9.98
C ALA A 55 -8.74 -2.79 9.74
N LYS A 56 -9.51 -2.51 10.80
CA LYS A 56 -10.96 -2.27 10.69
C LYS A 56 -11.24 -0.82 10.28
N ARG A 57 -10.38 0.10 10.72
CA ARG A 57 -10.37 1.52 10.34
C ARG A 57 -9.04 1.85 9.68
N HIS A 58 -9.02 2.90 8.86
CA HIS A 58 -7.78 3.31 8.18
C HIS A 58 -6.64 3.60 9.16
N ASP A 59 -6.91 4.32 10.25
CA ASP A 59 -5.90 4.67 11.26
C ASP A 59 -5.28 3.43 11.95
N ASP A 60 -6.03 2.33 12.04
CA ASP A 60 -5.55 1.08 12.65
C ASP A 60 -4.41 0.46 11.82
N ALA A 61 -4.37 0.68 10.50
CA ALA A 61 -3.39 0.04 9.62
C ALA A 61 -1.95 0.41 10.01
N ARG A 62 -1.71 1.67 10.38
CA ARG A 62 -0.40 2.14 10.87
C ARG A 62 -0.06 1.51 12.22
N ILE A 63 -1.04 1.43 13.12
CA ILE A 63 -0.86 0.88 14.48
C ILE A 63 -0.48 -0.60 14.39
N LEU A 64 -1.19 -1.38 13.56
CA LEU A 64 -0.90 -2.79 13.34
C LEU A 64 0.49 -2.99 12.71
N PHE A 65 0.89 -2.15 11.76
CA PHE A 65 2.25 -2.23 11.19
C PHE A 65 3.33 -1.93 12.24
N GLN A 66 3.10 -0.95 13.12
CA GLN A 66 4.01 -0.67 14.22
C GLN A 66 4.11 -1.85 15.19
N GLU A 67 3.02 -2.58 15.42
CA GLU A 67 3.02 -3.78 16.25
C GLU A 67 3.85 -4.91 15.63
N LEU A 68 3.83 -5.08 14.30
CA LEU A 68 4.69 -6.04 13.60
C LEU A 68 6.18 -5.76 13.86
N ILE A 69 6.58 -4.49 13.87
CA ILE A 69 7.96 -4.08 14.17
C ILE A 69 8.29 -4.35 15.64
N LYS A 70 7.41 -3.97 16.58
CA LYS A 70 7.61 -4.19 18.02
C LYS A 70 7.80 -5.68 18.35
N ARG A 71 7.03 -6.55 17.70
CA ARG A 71 7.12 -8.01 17.85
C ARG A 71 8.25 -8.66 17.04
N LYS A 72 9.05 -7.86 16.33
CA LYS A 72 10.19 -8.29 15.49
C LYS A 72 9.81 -9.18 14.30
N PHE A 73 8.54 -9.21 13.89
CA PHE A 73 8.13 -9.83 12.63
C PHE A 73 8.61 -9.03 11.41
N ILE A 74 8.79 -7.72 11.59
CA ILE A 74 9.41 -6.83 10.61
C ILE A 74 10.67 -6.22 11.22
N LYS A 75 11.76 -6.23 10.45
CA LYS A 75 13.04 -5.64 10.86
C LYS A 75 12.89 -4.14 11.16
N ALA A 76 13.60 -3.66 12.18
CA ALA A 76 13.55 -2.26 12.60
C ALA A 76 13.99 -1.26 11.51
N GLU A 77 14.79 -1.70 10.53
CA GLU A 77 15.18 -0.90 9.37
C GLU A 77 13.99 -0.44 8.52
N TYR A 78 12.88 -1.18 8.56
CA TYR A 78 11.63 -0.83 7.87
C TYR A 78 10.70 0.04 8.72
N SER A 79 11.14 0.53 9.88
CA SER A 79 10.29 1.27 10.82
C SER A 79 9.69 2.56 10.23
N SER A 80 10.38 3.19 9.28
CA SER A 80 9.88 4.38 8.57
C SER A 80 8.76 4.07 7.59
N TYR A 81 8.50 2.80 7.23
CA TYR A 81 7.44 2.46 6.28
C TYR A 81 6.04 2.67 6.86
N LYS A 82 5.92 2.84 8.18
CA LYS A 82 4.69 3.33 8.82
C LYS A 82 4.24 4.69 8.25
N ASP A 83 5.18 5.51 7.78
CA ASP A 83 4.90 6.83 7.23
C ASP A 83 4.34 6.70 5.80
N ILE A 84 4.76 5.68 5.04
CA ILE A 84 4.16 5.33 3.74
C ILE A 84 2.69 4.94 3.93
N ILE A 85 2.38 4.14 4.95
CA ILE A 85 1.00 3.76 5.28
C ILE A 85 0.18 5.00 5.67
N GLN A 86 0.73 5.86 6.53
CA GLN A 86 0.05 7.08 6.95
C GLN A 86 -0.25 8.00 5.76
N GLU A 87 0.72 8.20 4.88
CA GLU A 87 0.57 9.02 3.68
C GLU A 87 -0.49 8.44 2.73
N ALA A 88 -0.53 7.11 2.57
CA ALA A 88 -1.54 6.43 1.78
C ALA A 88 -2.95 6.64 2.37
N ILE A 89 -3.12 6.52 3.69
CA ILE A 89 -4.38 6.80 4.38
C ILE A 89 -4.82 8.25 4.17
N ASN A 90 -3.92 9.20 4.38
CA ASN A 90 -4.21 10.63 4.28
C ASN A 90 -4.66 11.03 2.86
N ASN A 91 -4.12 10.38 1.83
CA ASN A 91 -4.44 10.68 0.44
C ASN A 91 -5.57 9.82 -0.14
N LYS A 92 -6.04 8.78 0.59
CA LYS A 92 -7.02 7.82 0.09
C LYS A 92 -8.29 8.49 -0.43
N ALA A 93 -8.97 9.25 0.44
CA ALA A 93 -10.21 9.93 0.07
C ALA A 93 -10.00 10.93 -1.08
N LYS A 94 -8.88 11.68 -1.05
CA LYS A 94 -8.53 12.64 -2.11
C LYS A 94 -8.36 11.96 -3.47
N ALA A 95 -7.72 10.79 -3.51
CA ALA A 95 -7.51 10.02 -4.73
C ALA A 95 -8.80 9.33 -5.22
N GLU A 96 -9.57 8.72 -4.32
CA GLU A 96 -10.79 7.98 -4.66
C GLU A 96 -11.92 8.90 -5.13
N TYR A 97 -12.17 10.00 -4.43
CA TYR A 97 -13.22 10.95 -4.79
C TYR A 97 -12.79 11.97 -5.84
N ARG A 98 -11.57 11.84 -6.38
CA ARG A 98 -10.97 12.78 -7.34
C ARG A 98 -11.05 14.24 -6.89
N ALA A 99 -11.11 14.45 -5.57
CA ALA A 99 -11.31 15.75 -4.94
C ALA A 99 -10.03 16.62 -4.98
N GLY A 100 -8.94 16.11 -5.56
CA GLY A 100 -7.71 16.84 -5.75
C GLY A 100 -6.99 16.48 -7.04
N TYR A 101 -6.17 17.42 -7.51
CA TYR A 101 -5.24 17.22 -8.60
C TYR A 101 -4.02 16.43 -8.11
N PHE A 102 -3.64 15.40 -8.86
CA PHE A 102 -2.38 14.68 -8.71
C PHE A 102 -1.60 14.78 -10.02
N SER A 103 -0.33 15.15 -9.90
CA SER A 103 0.60 15.26 -11.00
C SER A 103 1.28 13.92 -11.30
N LYS A 104 2.04 13.88 -12.41
CA LYS A 104 2.94 12.76 -12.70
C LYS A 104 3.96 12.54 -11.58
N ASN A 105 4.50 13.62 -11.01
CA ASN A 105 5.50 13.53 -9.94
C ASN A 105 4.92 12.90 -8.67
N ASP A 106 3.67 13.25 -8.33
CA ASP A 106 2.98 12.62 -7.19
C ASP A 106 2.80 11.12 -7.42
N PHE A 107 2.41 10.73 -8.65
CA PHE A 107 2.28 9.32 -9.02
C PHE A 107 3.63 8.60 -8.95
N ASP A 108 4.69 9.16 -9.53
CA ASP A 108 6.02 8.54 -9.56
C ASP A 108 6.58 8.34 -8.13
N ASP A 109 6.35 9.30 -7.22
CA ASP A 109 6.76 9.18 -5.83
C ASP A 109 5.96 8.10 -5.08
N PHE A 110 4.63 8.08 -5.24
CA PHE A 110 3.79 7.01 -4.71
C PHE A 110 4.19 5.64 -5.25
N LEU A 111 4.46 5.53 -6.55
CA LEU A 111 4.85 4.26 -7.19
C LEU A 111 6.13 3.73 -6.55
N ARG A 112 7.15 4.57 -6.43
CA ARG A 112 8.43 4.21 -5.79
C ARG A 112 8.25 3.76 -4.34
N LYS A 113 7.39 4.43 -3.56
CA LYS A 113 7.07 4.06 -2.17
C LYS A 113 6.32 2.73 -2.11
N THR A 114 5.32 2.53 -2.97
CA THR A 114 4.56 1.28 -3.09
C THR A 114 5.46 0.11 -3.47
N GLU A 115 6.34 0.27 -4.46
CA GLU A 115 7.27 -0.80 -4.87
C GLU A 115 8.22 -1.19 -3.74
N LYS A 116 8.75 -0.23 -2.99
CA LYS A 116 9.55 -0.49 -1.79
C LYS A 116 8.76 -1.25 -0.73
N PHE A 117 7.51 -0.87 -0.48
CA PHE A 117 6.65 -1.52 0.49
C PHE A 117 6.32 -2.96 0.07
N ILE A 118 5.93 -3.16 -1.19
CA ILE A 118 5.64 -4.49 -1.78
C ILE A 118 6.87 -5.40 -1.72
N LYS A 119 8.06 -4.88 -2.04
CA LYS A 119 9.31 -5.64 -1.93
C LYS A 119 9.55 -6.14 -0.51
N MET A 120 9.45 -5.25 0.47
CA MET A 120 9.59 -5.61 1.90
C MET A 120 8.53 -6.63 2.31
N SER A 121 7.26 -6.40 1.96
CA SER A 121 6.18 -7.34 2.26
C SER A 121 6.45 -8.72 1.65
N LYS A 122 6.95 -8.78 0.41
CA LYS A 122 7.32 -10.03 -0.25
C LYS A 122 8.42 -10.78 0.52
N GLU A 123 9.48 -10.08 0.91
CA GLU A 123 10.59 -10.66 1.66
C GLU A 123 10.08 -11.23 2.99
N VAL A 124 9.34 -10.44 3.77
CA VAL A 124 8.82 -10.88 5.07
C VAL A 124 7.84 -12.04 4.96
N LEU A 125 6.99 -12.06 3.92
CA LEU A 125 6.01 -13.14 3.74
C LEU A 125 6.62 -14.46 3.26
N ILE A 126 7.78 -14.43 2.58
CA ILE A 126 8.48 -15.62 2.05
C ILE A 126 9.47 -16.22 3.05
N TYR A 127 10.06 -15.41 3.94
CA TYR A 127 11.18 -15.83 4.81
C TYR A 127 10.77 -16.55 6.12
N GLU A 128 9.59 -17.16 6.16
CA GLU A 128 9.16 -18.15 7.16
C GLU A 128 8.33 -19.24 6.49
#